data_AF-A0A2A9LA45-F1
#
_entry.id   AF-A0A2A9LA45-F1
#
_cell.length_a   1.000
_cell.length_b   1.000
_cell.length_c   1.000
_cell.angle_alpha   90.00
_cell.angle_beta   90.00
_cell.angle_gamma   90.00
#
_symmetry.space_group_name_H-M   'P 1'
#
loop_
_entity.id
_entity.type
_entity.pdbx_description
1 polymer ?
#
loop_
_entity_poly.entity_id
_entity_poly.type
_entity_poly.pdbx_seq_one_letter_code
_entity_poly.pdbx_strand_id
1 'polypeptide(L)'
;MMRADLVNARQKFGVVGGLGPLGSADVFFKMVKATPASSDEEHVDLIFEQYPFKGSGAGSAATTERKLYVFDMIRAFEKRGVTTVVLPCFLSHTFVDELKANTRLQIVDIVEAVRCHVQRKYPRATRIGVLASDYVRNSGLFDAYFPAPQFEIVHPRLHDGLDLVTEAIYGADGIKRGNLRGRPVELLRRACEDLADQGVQVIVPGLTEIALVADEIGAQRVPLVDSNLAYAQYAVTGPSGSRAATFKIGVVGGVGPAATVDFLNKIVRNTPASRDQEHVKLLVEQNPQIPDRTENLVGTGADPTISLYATCKKLEDGDADVIAIPCNTAHAFVERIQPYLGIPIVNMLTVTVAYLRDTCPSLRRVGVLATSGTIASGVYQKALASQGLEQVAPVPALQARVMEAIYGQYGVKAGFTTGQCEEDIGAAIDALIADGVSVIVLGCTELPLLLPGGEYVTPNGSRATLIDPTDVLARTCIAHATAAGG
;
A
#
# COMPACT_ATOMS: atom_id res chain seq x y z
N MET A 1 -15.62 27.58 5.55
CA MET A 1 -14.60 27.91 6.56
C MET A 1 -14.46 26.72 7.50
N MET A 2 -13.61 25.75 7.15
CA MET A 2 -13.17 24.65 8.02
C MET A 2 -11.70 24.39 7.70
N ARG A 3 -10.84 25.14 8.40
CA ARG A 3 -9.42 24.86 8.58
C ARG A 3 -9.24 24.80 10.09
N ALA A 4 -9.17 23.60 10.65
CA ALA A 4 -8.60 23.30 11.96
C ALA A 4 -8.83 21.80 12.17
N ASP A 5 -7.75 21.03 11.98
CA ASP A 5 -7.40 19.79 12.68
C ASP A 5 -6.42 18.98 11.83
N LEU A 6 -5.35 19.64 11.39
CA LEU A 6 -4.07 18.96 11.27
C LEU A 6 -3.56 18.82 12.70
N VAL A 7 -4.06 17.80 13.40
CA VAL A 7 -3.39 17.29 14.59
C VAL A 7 -1.94 17.06 14.17
N ASN A 8 -1.02 17.80 14.78
CA ASN A 8 0.41 17.59 14.65
C ASN A 8 0.68 16.19 15.19
N ALA A 9 0.52 15.16 14.36
CA ALA A 9 0.69 13.78 14.76
C ALA A 9 2.16 13.62 15.15
N ARG A 10 2.39 13.59 16.46
CA ARG A 10 3.72 13.47 17.05
C ARG A 10 4.37 12.24 16.44
N GLN A 11 5.51 12.42 15.77
CA GLN A 11 6.19 11.30 15.11
C GLN A 11 6.55 10.25 16.15
N LYS A 12 6.17 9.01 15.84
CA LYS A 12 6.50 7.84 16.65
C LYS A 12 7.50 6.99 15.88
N PHE A 13 8.65 6.77 16.49
CA PHE A 13 9.79 6.12 15.86
C PHE A 13 9.93 4.68 16.34
N GLY A 14 10.12 3.75 15.41
CA GLY A 14 10.48 2.36 15.68
C GLY A 14 11.92 2.09 15.23
N VAL A 15 12.82 1.82 16.17
CA VAL A 15 14.22 1.50 15.90
C VAL A 15 14.40 -0.03 15.84
N VAL A 16 14.78 -0.52 14.66
CA VAL A 16 15.01 -1.95 14.38
C VAL A 16 16.35 -2.39 14.96
N GLY A 17 16.34 -3.21 16.01
CA GLY A 17 17.53 -3.82 16.60
C GLY A 17 17.92 -5.18 15.99
N GLY A 18 18.84 -5.89 16.65
CA GLY A 18 19.14 -7.31 16.38
C GLY A 18 20.06 -7.61 15.19
N LEU A 19 20.10 -6.75 14.16
CA LEU A 19 20.98 -6.90 12.99
C LEU A 19 22.43 -6.42 13.20
N GLY A 20 22.62 -5.69 14.29
CA GLY A 20 23.86 -5.14 14.84
C GLY A 20 23.52 -4.56 16.20
N PRO A 21 23.38 -5.40 17.25
CA PRO A 21 22.75 -4.98 18.51
C PRO A 21 23.36 -3.72 19.13
N LEU A 22 24.70 -3.66 19.16
CA LEU A 22 25.44 -2.54 19.74
C LEU A 22 25.31 -1.27 18.90
N GLY A 23 25.43 -1.37 17.57
CA GLY A 23 25.25 -0.23 16.67
C GLY A 23 23.82 0.31 16.68
N SER A 24 22.83 -0.57 16.80
CA SER A 24 21.41 -0.18 16.88
C SER A 24 21.10 0.53 18.19
N ALA A 25 21.64 0.04 19.31
CA ALA A 25 21.53 0.70 20.61
C ALA A 25 22.23 2.07 20.63
N ASP A 26 23.37 2.22 19.96
CA ASP A 26 24.06 3.51 19.79
C ASP A 26 23.21 4.52 18.99
N VAL A 27 22.60 4.10 17.88
CA VAL A 27 21.69 4.96 17.12
C VAL A 27 20.48 5.36 17.98
N PHE A 28 19.87 4.43 18.71
CA PHE A 28 18.77 4.74 19.64
C PHE A 28 19.20 5.78 20.68
N PHE A 29 20.35 5.59 21.34
CA PHE A 29 20.88 6.55 22.30
C PHE A 29 21.14 7.93 21.67
N LYS A 30 21.73 7.95 20.47
CA LYS A 30 21.99 9.19 19.72
C LYS A 30 20.71 9.88 19.27
N MET A 31 19.62 9.15 18.99
CA MET A 31 18.31 9.74 18.72
C MET A 31 17.72 10.42 19.96
N VAL A 32 17.77 9.75 21.11
CA VAL A 32 17.35 10.36 22.39
C VAL A 32 18.13 11.65 22.64
N LYS A 33 19.45 11.63 22.43
CA LYS A 33 20.32 12.81 22.58
C LYS A 33 20.06 13.91 21.53
N ALA A 34 19.73 13.54 20.30
CA ALA A 34 19.51 14.48 19.20
C ALA A 34 18.14 15.15 19.23
N THR A 35 17.24 14.69 20.12
CA THR A 35 15.90 15.26 20.27
C THR A 35 15.97 16.59 21.01
N PRO A 36 15.60 17.71 20.37
CA PRO A 36 15.54 18.99 21.04
C PRO A 36 14.35 18.99 22.00
N ALA A 37 14.57 18.59 23.24
CA ALA A 37 13.58 18.65 24.30
C ALA A 37 14.00 19.71 25.32
N SER A 38 13.20 20.76 25.45
CA SER A 38 13.31 21.75 26.52
C SER A 38 12.56 21.32 27.80
N SER A 39 11.78 20.25 27.70
CA SER A 39 11.09 19.57 28.80
C SER A 39 10.89 18.07 28.51
N ASP A 40 10.64 17.26 29.54
CA ASP A 40 10.40 15.82 29.41
C ASP A 40 9.21 15.50 28.47
N GLU A 41 8.23 16.42 28.39
CA GLU A 41 7.05 16.31 27.54
C GLU A 41 7.32 16.56 26.05
N GLU A 42 8.53 16.95 25.64
CA GLU A 42 8.92 17.23 24.25
C GLU A 42 9.74 16.10 23.60
N HIS A 43 10.09 15.04 24.34
CA HIS A 43 10.83 13.91 23.80
C HIS A 43 10.03 13.13 22.73
N VAL A 44 10.67 12.73 21.63
CA VAL A 44 10.02 11.92 20.60
C VAL A 44 9.57 10.56 21.17
N ASP A 45 8.41 10.06 20.73
CA ASP A 45 7.93 8.73 21.10
C ASP A 45 8.79 7.69 20.37
N LEU A 46 9.55 6.90 21.13
CA LEU A 46 10.55 5.97 20.62
C LEU A 46 10.28 4.56 21.14
N ILE A 47 10.27 3.61 20.22
CA ILE A 47 10.27 2.19 20.50
C ILE A 47 11.59 1.61 19.99
N PHE A 48 12.37 0.99 20.86
CA PHE A 48 13.48 0.11 20.47
C PHE A 48 13.07 -1.34 20.69
N GLU A 49 13.22 -2.15 19.65
CA GLU A 49 12.88 -3.56 19.72
C GLU A 49 14.02 -4.38 19.14
N GLN A 50 14.41 -5.44 19.85
CA GLN A 50 15.58 -6.23 19.51
C GLN A 50 15.34 -7.70 19.86
N TYR A 51 15.43 -8.54 18.83
CA TYR A 51 15.42 -9.99 18.98
C TYR A 51 16.71 -10.61 18.45
N PRO A 52 17.21 -11.71 19.05
CA PRO A 52 18.35 -12.43 18.51
C PRO A 52 18.10 -12.86 17.06
N PHE A 53 18.95 -12.39 16.14
CA PHE A 53 18.91 -12.80 14.74
C PHE A 53 19.88 -13.96 14.53
N LYS A 54 19.37 -15.14 14.16
CA LYS A 54 20.16 -16.38 14.03
C LYS A 54 20.92 -16.50 12.69
N GLY A 55 20.66 -15.63 11.71
CA GLY A 55 21.25 -15.65 10.37
C GLY A 55 22.61 -14.94 10.24
N SER A 56 23.53 -15.09 11.20
CA SER A 56 24.78 -14.30 11.25
C SER A 56 25.84 -14.67 10.20
N GLY A 57 25.55 -15.61 9.29
CA GLY A 57 26.45 -16.00 8.21
C GLY A 57 26.45 -14.97 7.08
N ALA A 58 27.58 -14.74 6.44
CA ALA A 58 27.70 -13.74 5.38
C ALA A 58 27.43 -14.37 3.99
N GLY A 59 26.22 -14.92 3.81
CA GLY A 59 25.78 -15.59 2.57
C GLY A 59 24.43 -15.08 2.05
N SER A 60 24.05 -15.44 0.81
CA SER A 60 22.76 -15.00 0.24
C SER A 60 21.53 -15.50 1.02
N ALA A 61 21.63 -16.67 1.67
CA ALA A 61 20.59 -17.16 2.58
C ALA A 61 20.36 -16.22 3.77
N ALA A 62 21.43 -15.57 4.27
CA ALA A 62 21.34 -14.62 5.36
C ALA A 62 20.74 -13.26 4.95
N THR A 63 20.62 -12.98 3.65
CA THR A 63 19.95 -11.76 3.16
C THR A 63 18.43 -11.92 3.18
N THR A 64 17.88 -13.09 2.82
CA THR A 64 16.43 -13.34 2.90
C THR A 64 15.93 -13.36 4.35
N GLU A 65 16.58 -14.11 5.24
CA GLU A 65 16.19 -14.12 6.67
C GLU A 65 16.23 -12.72 7.28
N ARG A 66 17.22 -11.91 6.90
CA ARG A 66 17.35 -10.52 7.33
C ARG A 66 16.21 -9.65 6.79
N LYS A 67 15.87 -9.78 5.51
CA LYS A 67 14.72 -9.08 4.90
C LYS A 67 13.43 -9.38 5.68
N LEU A 68 13.15 -10.66 5.91
CA LEU A 68 11.96 -11.11 6.62
C LEU A 68 11.94 -10.61 8.07
N TYR A 69 13.07 -10.70 8.78
CA TYR A 69 13.20 -10.17 10.14
C TYR A 69 12.86 -8.68 10.23
N VAL A 70 13.43 -7.86 9.33
CA VAL A 70 13.15 -6.42 9.30
C VAL A 70 11.69 -6.16 8.95
N PHE A 71 11.14 -6.90 7.98
CA PHE A 71 9.75 -6.74 7.58
C PHE A 71 8.77 -7.06 8.72
N ASP A 72 8.98 -8.15 9.45
CA ASP A 72 8.14 -8.53 10.58
C ASP A 72 8.19 -7.49 11.71
N MET A 73 9.37 -6.94 11.98
CA MET A 73 9.53 -5.82 12.91
C MET A 73 8.77 -4.56 12.46
N ILE A 74 8.83 -4.21 11.17
CA ILE A 74 8.07 -3.08 10.61
C ILE A 74 6.56 -3.31 10.78
N ARG A 75 6.06 -4.54 10.54
CA ARG A 75 4.65 -4.89 10.76
C ARG A 75 4.25 -4.80 12.25
N ALA A 76 5.12 -5.21 13.16
CA ALA A 76 4.89 -5.07 14.60
C ALA A 76 4.82 -3.59 15.04
N PHE A 77 5.69 -2.74 14.47
CA PHE A 77 5.69 -1.30 14.68
C PHE A 77 4.41 -0.62 14.18
N GLU A 78 3.94 -0.99 13.00
CA GLU A 78 2.70 -0.44 12.43
C GLU A 78 1.48 -0.69 13.35
N LYS A 79 1.35 -1.92 13.90
CA LYS A 79 0.31 -2.26 14.89
C LYS A 79 0.37 -1.42 16.18
N ARG A 80 1.51 -0.79 16.46
CA ARG A 80 1.77 0.04 17.65
C ARG A 80 1.70 1.54 17.34
N GLY A 81 1.27 1.90 16.14
CA GLY A 81 1.12 3.30 15.69
C GLY A 81 2.44 4.00 15.40
N VAL A 82 3.53 3.26 15.18
CA VAL A 82 4.79 3.85 14.70
C VAL A 82 4.55 4.48 13.34
N THR A 83 5.05 5.69 13.11
CA THR A 83 4.96 6.40 11.83
C THR A 83 6.25 6.30 11.03
N THR A 84 7.39 6.15 11.72
CA THR A 84 8.72 6.23 11.11
C THR A 84 9.63 5.13 11.63
N VAL A 85 10.21 4.35 10.73
CA VAL A 85 11.14 3.27 11.01
C VAL A 85 12.58 3.78 10.85
N VAL A 86 13.37 3.56 11.88
CA VAL A 86 14.82 3.74 11.86
C VAL A 86 15.44 2.37 11.77
N LEU A 87 16.29 2.16 10.76
CA LEU A 87 16.93 0.89 10.43
C LEU A 87 18.46 1.05 10.53
N PRO A 88 19.07 0.91 11.72
CA PRO A 88 20.51 1.03 11.96
C PRO A 88 21.35 -0.11 11.33
N CYS A 89 21.28 -0.29 10.02
CA CYS A 89 22.02 -1.32 9.30
C CYS A 89 22.22 -0.92 7.84
N PHE A 90 23.46 -0.56 7.47
CA PHE A 90 23.81 -0.24 6.08
C PHE A 90 23.52 -1.41 5.13
N LEU A 91 23.81 -2.65 5.54
CA LEU A 91 23.52 -3.81 4.70
C LEU A 91 22.02 -3.94 4.36
N SER A 92 21.12 -3.57 5.29
CA SER A 92 19.68 -3.58 5.02
C SER A 92 19.24 -2.52 4.01
N HIS A 93 20.09 -1.53 3.73
CA HIS A 93 19.82 -0.50 2.73
C HIS A 93 20.11 -0.96 1.30
N THR A 94 20.72 -2.14 1.11
CA THR A 94 20.84 -2.76 -0.21
C THR A 94 19.49 -3.27 -0.75
N PHE A 95 18.46 -3.37 0.11
CA PHE A 95 17.11 -3.82 -0.24
C PHE A 95 16.01 -2.95 0.40
N VAL A 96 16.34 -1.73 0.84
CA VAL A 96 15.36 -0.86 1.53
C VAL A 96 14.16 -0.50 0.64
N ASP A 97 14.35 -0.44 -0.68
CA ASP A 97 13.27 -0.16 -1.62
C ASP A 97 12.24 -1.29 -1.67
N GLU A 98 12.66 -2.55 -1.47
CA GLU A 98 11.75 -3.69 -1.31
C GLU A 98 10.89 -3.54 -0.04
N LEU A 99 11.49 -3.06 1.06
CA LEU A 99 10.76 -2.78 2.31
C LEU A 99 9.80 -1.60 2.13
N LYS A 100 10.28 -0.48 1.57
CA LYS A 100 9.48 0.74 1.29
C LYS A 100 8.31 0.45 0.34
N ALA A 101 8.40 -0.56 -0.52
CA ALA A 101 7.30 -0.99 -1.39
C ALA A 101 6.18 -1.75 -0.66
N ASN A 102 6.46 -2.27 0.54
CA ASN A 102 5.55 -3.14 1.28
C ASN A 102 5.10 -2.58 2.63
N THR A 103 5.32 -1.29 2.89
CA THR A 103 4.86 -0.62 4.11
C THR A 103 4.46 0.83 3.83
N ARG A 104 3.49 1.36 4.59
CA ARG A 104 3.16 2.79 4.60
C ARG A 104 4.06 3.58 5.55
N LEU A 105 4.78 2.91 6.46
CA LEU A 105 5.69 3.58 7.38
C LEU A 105 6.88 4.20 6.63
N GLN A 106 7.27 5.42 7.01
CA GLN A 106 8.46 6.04 6.48
C GLN A 106 9.70 5.26 6.96
N ILE A 107 10.56 4.78 6.08
CA ILE A 107 11.85 4.18 6.46
C ILE A 107 12.94 5.22 6.23
N VAL A 108 13.61 5.65 7.30
CA VAL A 108 14.70 6.65 7.22
C VAL A 108 15.94 6.00 6.60
N ASP A 109 16.45 6.62 5.53
CA ASP A 109 17.58 6.10 4.78
C ASP A 109 18.92 6.55 5.38
N ILE A 110 19.70 5.58 5.88
CA ILE A 110 20.97 5.87 6.57
C ILE A 110 22.04 6.41 5.62
N VAL A 111 22.06 5.94 4.37
CA VAL A 111 23.11 6.35 3.42
C VAL A 111 22.84 7.78 2.97
N GLU A 112 21.56 8.11 2.72
CA GLU A 112 21.12 9.47 2.42
C GLU A 112 21.40 10.45 3.57
N ALA A 113 21.13 10.03 4.81
CA ALA A 113 21.43 10.84 5.99
C ALA A 113 22.92 11.20 6.10
N VAL A 114 23.78 10.21 5.88
CA VAL A 114 25.23 10.38 5.88
C VAL A 114 25.70 11.25 4.72
N ARG A 115 25.16 11.05 3.51
CA ARG A 115 25.41 11.89 2.33
C ARG A 115 25.07 13.35 2.59
N CYS A 116 23.87 13.63 3.11
CA CYS A 116 23.43 14.97 3.48
C CYS A 116 24.36 15.60 4.52
N HIS A 117 24.78 14.83 5.53
CA HIS A 117 25.75 15.31 6.52
C HIS A 117 27.09 15.67 5.89
N VAL A 118 27.65 14.80 5.05
CA VAL A 118 28.93 15.02 4.36
C VAL A 118 28.86 16.27 3.48
N GLN A 119 27.82 16.40 2.66
CA GLN A 119 27.64 17.56 1.78
C GLN A 119 27.50 18.88 2.58
N ARG A 120 26.77 18.86 3.70
CA ARG A 120 26.58 20.04 4.55
C ARG A 120 27.86 20.44 5.29
N LYS A 121 28.57 19.48 5.87
CA LYS A 121 29.72 19.73 6.75
C LYS A 121 31.05 19.85 5.99
N TYR A 122 31.17 19.14 4.88
CA TYR A 122 32.37 19.09 4.05
C TYR A 122 32.04 19.35 2.56
N PRO A 123 31.50 20.54 2.21
CA PRO A 123 30.95 20.82 0.88
C PRO A 123 31.98 20.78 -0.27
N ARG A 124 33.27 20.73 0.05
CA ARG A 124 34.38 20.61 -0.93
C ARG A 124 34.91 19.19 -1.08
N ALA A 125 34.38 18.23 -0.31
CA ALA A 125 34.82 16.85 -0.39
C ALA A 125 34.22 16.18 -1.63
N THR A 126 35.07 15.75 -2.55
CA THR A 126 34.74 14.96 -3.73
C THR A 126 35.33 13.55 -3.63
N ARG A 127 36.36 13.34 -2.82
CA ARG A 127 37.03 12.04 -2.65
C ARG A 127 36.75 11.48 -1.26
N ILE A 128 35.88 10.48 -1.19
CA ILE A 128 35.26 9.99 0.05
C ILE A 128 35.84 8.61 0.38
N GLY A 129 36.47 8.48 1.53
CA GLY A 129 36.91 7.19 2.06
C GLY A 129 35.76 6.47 2.75
N VAL A 130 35.52 5.20 2.44
CA VAL A 130 34.42 4.43 3.05
C VAL A 130 34.96 3.19 3.75
N LEU A 131 34.79 3.15 5.08
CA LEU A 131 35.09 1.97 5.91
C LEU A 131 33.91 1.00 5.86
N ALA A 132 33.90 0.12 4.87
CA ALA A 132 32.85 -0.87 4.65
C ALA A 132 33.43 -2.29 4.67
N SER A 133 32.62 -3.25 5.11
CA SER A 133 32.94 -4.66 4.92
C SER A 133 32.91 -4.99 3.43
N ASP A 134 33.58 -6.07 3.05
CA ASP A 134 33.51 -6.68 1.72
C ASP A 134 32.08 -6.76 1.15
N TYR A 135 31.09 -7.21 1.93
CA TYR A 135 29.69 -7.29 1.47
C TYR A 135 29.09 -5.94 1.09
N VAL A 136 29.23 -4.93 1.96
CA VAL A 136 28.67 -3.58 1.70
C VAL A 136 29.38 -2.95 0.51
N ARG A 137 30.70 -3.15 0.40
CA ARG A 137 31.52 -2.71 -0.74
C ARG A 137 31.05 -3.34 -2.05
N ASN A 138 30.94 -4.67 -2.09
CA ASN A 138 30.58 -5.43 -3.28
C ASN A 138 29.12 -5.18 -3.73
N SER A 139 28.26 -4.68 -2.84
CA SER A 139 26.89 -4.28 -3.19
C SER A 139 26.79 -2.95 -3.95
N GLY A 140 27.86 -2.16 -4.00
CA GLY A 140 27.85 -0.82 -4.61
C GLY A 140 26.96 0.19 -3.88
N LEU A 141 26.63 -0.07 -2.59
CA LEU A 141 25.68 0.75 -1.83
C LEU A 141 26.08 2.22 -1.78
N PHE A 142 27.35 2.52 -1.53
CA PHE A 142 27.81 3.91 -1.44
C PHE A 142 27.96 4.57 -2.81
N ASP A 143 28.33 3.84 -3.85
CA ASP A 143 28.44 4.35 -5.22
C ASP A 143 27.10 4.89 -5.75
N ALA A 144 25.99 4.24 -5.38
CA ALA A 144 24.64 4.68 -5.76
C ALA A 144 24.26 6.05 -5.17
N TYR A 145 24.77 6.38 -3.97
CA TYR A 145 24.45 7.63 -3.26
C TYR A 145 25.50 8.72 -3.47
N PHE A 146 26.73 8.35 -3.85
CA PHE A 146 27.82 9.27 -4.17
C PHE A 146 28.25 9.05 -5.64
N PRO A 147 27.41 9.47 -6.61
CA PRO A 147 27.63 9.14 -8.01
C PRO A 147 28.80 9.91 -8.64
N ALA A 148 29.52 9.24 -9.54
CA ALA A 148 30.50 9.86 -10.41
C ALA A 148 29.85 10.80 -11.44
N PRO A 149 30.55 11.84 -11.93
CA PRO A 149 31.92 12.23 -11.59
C PRO A 149 32.02 13.13 -10.35
N GLN A 150 30.90 13.44 -9.68
CA GLN A 150 30.89 14.36 -8.55
C GLN A 150 31.65 13.81 -7.35
N PHE A 151 31.58 12.51 -7.13
CA PHE A 151 32.27 11.83 -6.05
C PHE A 151 33.13 10.67 -6.56
N GLU A 152 34.24 10.43 -5.89
CA GLU A 152 35.09 9.23 -6.00
C GLU A 152 35.07 8.51 -4.65
N ILE A 153 34.50 7.31 -4.63
CA ILE A 153 34.51 6.43 -3.46
C ILE A 153 35.82 5.64 -3.42
N VAL A 154 36.49 5.68 -2.27
CA VAL A 154 37.77 4.98 -2.03
C VAL A 154 37.61 4.05 -0.83
N HIS A 155 38.13 2.83 -0.93
CA HIS A 155 38.10 1.85 0.15
C HIS A 155 39.51 1.52 0.65
N PRO A 156 39.67 1.05 1.90
CA PRO A 156 40.95 0.57 2.41
C PRO A 156 41.48 -0.58 1.54
N ARG A 157 42.79 -0.54 1.28
CA ARG A 157 43.52 -1.64 0.62
C ARG A 157 43.58 -2.85 1.55
N LEU A 158 43.76 -4.03 0.97
CA LEU A 158 44.08 -5.22 1.75
C LEU A 158 45.50 -5.11 2.31
N HIS A 159 45.68 -5.49 3.57
CA HIS A 159 47.00 -5.54 4.21
C HIS A 159 47.37 -7.00 4.45
N ASP A 160 48.42 -7.50 3.79
CA ASP A 160 48.84 -8.90 3.84
C ASP A 160 47.70 -9.89 3.50
N GLY A 161 46.84 -9.50 2.54
CA GLY A 161 45.66 -10.27 2.12
C GLY A 161 44.46 -10.17 3.08
N LEU A 162 44.56 -9.41 4.17
CA LEU A 162 43.51 -9.22 5.17
C LEU A 162 42.70 -7.94 4.90
N ASP A 163 41.37 -8.06 4.94
CA ASP A 163 40.47 -6.90 5.03
C ASP A 163 40.35 -6.47 6.50
N LEU A 164 41.05 -5.39 6.84
CA LEU A 164 41.13 -4.88 8.21
C LEU A 164 39.76 -4.48 8.77
N VAL A 165 38.86 -3.95 7.92
CA VAL A 165 37.53 -3.51 8.37
C VAL A 165 36.66 -4.73 8.68
N THR A 166 36.64 -5.71 7.79
CA THR A 166 35.86 -6.94 7.99
C THR A 166 36.34 -7.72 9.22
N GLU A 167 37.66 -7.86 9.42
CA GLU A 167 38.24 -8.50 10.61
C GLU A 167 37.91 -7.72 11.91
N ALA A 168 38.01 -6.38 11.89
CA ALA A 168 37.69 -5.56 13.05
C ALA A 168 36.23 -5.70 13.50
N ILE A 169 35.30 -5.88 12.57
CA ILE A 169 33.87 -6.00 12.90
C ILE A 169 33.47 -7.43 13.24
N TYR A 170 33.82 -8.39 12.37
CA TYR A 170 33.28 -9.75 12.38
C TYR A 170 34.25 -10.79 12.94
N GLY A 171 35.52 -10.44 13.13
CA GLY A 171 36.56 -11.35 13.62
C GLY A 171 36.24 -11.94 15.00
N ALA A 172 37.05 -12.92 15.42
CA ALA A 172 36.87 -13.61 16.71
C ALA A 172 36.92 -12.65 17.91
N ASP A 173 37.70 -11.57 17.80
CA ASP A 173 37.79 -10.47 18.77
C ASP A 173 37.13 -9.19 18.26
N GLY A 174 36.20 -9.29 17.31
CA GLY A 174 35.60 -8.14 16.63
C GLY A 174 34.60 -7.36 17.48
N ILE A 175 34.24 -6.16 17.00
CA ILE A 175 33.34 -5.24 17.68
C ILE A 175 31.95 -5.86 17.90
N LYS A 176 31.44 -6.68 16.96
CA LYS A 176 30.14 -7.35 17.11
C LYS A 176 30.07 -8.34 18.27
N ARG A 177 31.22 -8.75 18.83
CA ARG A 177 31.33 -9.61 20.01
C ARG A 177 31.48 -8.83 21.32
N GLY A 178 31.39 -7.50 21.26
CA GLY A 178 31.50 -6.61 22.43
C GLY A 178 32.91 -6.08 22.70
N ASN A 179 33.87 -6.37 21.82
CA ASN A 179 35.24 -5.85 21.96
C ASN A 179 35.34 -4.43 21.37
N LEU A 180 35.04 -3.42 22.19
CA LEU A 180 34.97 -2.02 21.76
C LEU A 180 36.33 -1.28 21.82
N ARG A 181 37.41 -1.99 22.15
CA ARG A 181 38.76 -1.46 22.36
C ARG A 181 39.82 -2.44 21.84
N GLY A 182 41.08 -2.04 21.89
CA GLY A 182 42.22 -2.91 21.60
C GLY A 182 42.33 -3.24 20.11
N ARG A 183 42.58 -4.52 19.80
CA ARG A 183 42.86 -5.01 18.44
C ARG A 183 41.86 -4.51 17.37
N PRO A 184 40.53 -4.67 17.51
CA PRO A 184 39.60 -4.23 16.46
C PRO A 184 39.68 -2.72 16.20
N VAL A 185 39.88 -1.89 17.23
CA VAL A 185 40.04 -0.44 17.07
C VAL A 185 41.36 -0.08 16.38
N GLU A 186 42.45 -0.80 16.69
CA GLU A 186 43.75 -0.64 16.00
C GLU A 186 43.65 -1.00 14.51
N LEU A 187 42.92 -2.05 14.16
CA LEU A 187 42.66 -2.41 12.76
C LEU A 187 41.91 -1.30 12.01
N LEU A 188 40.89 -0.69 12.65
CA LEU A 188 40.16 0.44 12.06
C LEU A 188 41.02 1.69 11.94
N ARG A 189 41.92 1.97 12.89
CA ARG A 189 42.89 3.07 12.82
C ARG A 189 43.81 2.91 11.61
N ARG A 190 44.40 1.73 11.42
CA ARG A 190 45.23 1.41 10.25
C ARG A 190 44.46 1.54 8.93
N ALA A 191 43.19 1.12 8.91
CA ALA A 191 42.34 1.31 7.73
C ALA A 191 42.06 2.81 7.44
N CYS A 192 41.90 3.64 8.48
CA CYS A 192 41.77 5.10 8.32
C CYS A 192 43.07 5.72 7.80
N GLU A 193 44.22 5.28 8.31
CA GLU A 193 45.54 5.74 7.86
C GLU A 193 45.77 5.40 6.38
N ASP A 194 45.42 4.19 5.96
CA ASP A 194 45.50 3.78 4.56
C ASP A 194 44.65 4.66 3.65
N LEU A 195 43.39 4.95 4.04
CA LEU A 195 42.53 5.87 3.29
C LEU A 195 43.12 7.29 3.22
N ALA A 196 43.71 7.77 4.32
CA ALA A 196 44.38 9.06 4.33
C ALA A 196 45.60 9.09 3.39
N ASP A 197 46.41 8.03 3.36
CA ASP A 197 47.53 7.89 2.43
C ASP A 197 47.08 7.79 0.97
N GLN A 198 45.89 7.23 0.75
CA GLN A 198 45.28 7.24 -0.58
C GLN A 198 44.83 8.63 -0.99
N GLY A 199 44.65 9.61 -0.08
CA GLY A 199 44.30 10.99 -0.39
C GLY A 199 42.79 11.29 -0.35
N VAL A 200 42.04 10.63 0.52
CA VAL A 200 40.61 10.96 0.74
C VAL A 200 40.47 12.22 1.60
N GLN A 201 39.35 12.93 1.46
CA GLN A 201 39.10 14.21 2.14
C GLN A 201 38.19 14.08 3.36
N VAL A 202 37.43 13.00 3.45
CA VAL A 202 36.57 12.64 4.57
C VAL A 202 36.40 11.13 4.60
N ILE A 203 36.34 10.54 5.80
CA ILE A 203 36.11 9.11 6.01
C ILE A 203 34.70 8.90 6.57
N VAL A 204 33.97 8.00 5.94
CA VAL A 204 32.59 7.63 6.28
C VAL A 204 32.54 6.17 6.74
N PRO A 205 32.04 5.89 7.95
CA PRO A 205 31.74 4.53 8.37
C PRO A 205 30.59 3.92 7.56
N GLY A 206 30.83 2.73 6.99
CA GLY A 206 29.84 1.91 6.29
C GLY A 206 29.23 0.80 7.15
N LEU A 207 29.50 0.81 8.46
CA LEU A 207 28.88 -0.06 9.47
C LEU A 207 28.61 0.75 10.74
N THR A 208 27.46 0.49 11.38
CA THR A 208 27.05 1.18 12.61
C THR A 208 27.99 0.88 13.78
N GLU A 209 28.65 -0.29 13.78
CA GLU A 209 29.65 -0.66 14.79
C GLU A 209 30.91 0.21 14.77
N ILE A 210 31.28 0.77 13.62
CA ILE A 210 32.48 1.62 13.51
C ILE A 210 32.21 2.98 14.18
N ALA A 211 31.03 3.57 13.92
CA ALA A 211 30.64 4.84 14.53
C ALA A 211 30.43 4.74 16.05
N LEU A 212 30.10 3.55 16.57
CA LEU A 212 30.06 3.27 18.01
C LEU A 212 31.44 3.43 18.67
N VAL A 213 32.53 3.11 17.97
CA VAL A 213 33.90 3.19 18.50
C VAL A 213 34.71 4.35 17.94
N ALA A 214 34.07 5.32 17.28
CA ALA A 214 34.75 6.43 16.61
C ALA A 214 35.66 7.23 17.57
N ASP A 215 35.23 7.44 18.81
CA ASP A 215 36.03 8.14 19.83
C ASP A 215 37.28 7.34 20.24
N GLU A 216 37.19 6.01 20.28
CA GLU A 216 38.30 5.11 20.63
C GLU A 216 39.31 4.97 19.47
N ILE A 217 38.85 5.10 18.21
CA ILE A 217 39.75 5.21 17.04
C ILE A 217 40.66 6.45 17.19
N GLY A 218 40.11 7.54 17.73
CA GLY A 218 40.82 8.77 18.03
C GLY A 218 41.03 9.67 16.81
N ALA A 219 41.72 10.79 17.02
CA ALA A 219 41.95 11.79 15.98
C ALA A 219 42.70 11.21 14.77
N GLN A 220 42.18 11.48 13.57
CA GLN A 220 42.72 11.00 12.30
C GLN A 220 43.26 12.18 11.47
N ARG A 221 44.15 11.88 10.52
CA ARG A 221 44.66 12.87 9.54
C ARG A 221 43.55 13.48 8.68
N VAL A 222 42.47 12.72 8.47
CA VAL A 222 41.30 13.09 7.69
C VAL A 222 40.06 12.98 8.58
N PRO A 223 39.06 13.88 8.49
CA PRO A 223 37.88 13.83 9.34
C PRO A 223 37.14 12.48 9.22
N LEU A 224 36.89 11.83 10.36
CA LEU A 224 36.02 10.65 10.47
C LEU A 224 34.60 11.09 10.86
N VAL A 225 33.61 10.72 10.06
CA VAL A 225 32.19 11.03 10.32
C VAL A 225 31.61 10.08 11.35
N ASP A 226 30.87 10.61 12.33
CA ASP A 226 29.97 9.79 13.15
C ASP A 226 28.66 9.55 12.37
N SER A 227 28.62 8.44 11.63
CA SER A 227 27.46 8.09 10.79
C SER A 227 26.19 7.85 11.60
N ASN A 228 26.32 7.31 12.82
CA ASN A 228 25.17 7.03 13.67
C ASN A 228 24.55 8.32 14.21
N LEU A 229 25.38 9.33 14.54
CA LEU A 229 24.90 10.64 14.96
C LEU A 229 24.30 11.41 13.79
N ALA A 230 24.94 11.37 12.63
CA ALA A 230 24.39 11.96 11.42
C ALA A 230 23.01 11.36 11.08
N TYR A 231 22.88 10.04 11.21
CA TYR A 231 21.62 9.32 10.99
C TYR A 231 20.55 9.68 12.02
N ALA A 232 20.87 9.68 13.31
CA ALA A 232 19.96 10.05 14.38
C ALA A 232 19.44 11.49 14.23
N GLN A 233 20.33 12.44 13.94
CA GLN A 233 19.95 13.82 13.67
C GLN A 233 19.04 13.94 12.45
N TYR A 234 19.37 13.25 11.37
CA TYR A 234 18.56 13.23 10.16
C TYR A 234 17.18 12.62 10.40
N ALA A 235 17.08 11.54 11.18
CA ALA A 235 15.79 10.91 11.50
C ALA A 235 14.86 11.84 12.29
N VAL A 236 15.41 12.61 13.24
CA VAL A 236 14.63 13.47 14.14
C VAL A 236 14.36 14.87 13.55
N THR A 237 15.26 15.38 12.70
CA THR A 237 15.15 16.75 12.14
C THR A 237 14.84 16.80 10.65
N GLY A 238 14.94 15.65 9.97
CA GLY A 238 14.74 15.55 8.54
C GLY A 238 13.27 15.75 8.15
N PRO A 239 13.01 16.07 6.87
CA PRO A 239 11.65 16.16 6.37
C PRO A 239 10.93 14.82 6.56
N SER A 240 9.70 14.87 7.04
CA SER A 240 8.74 13.77 7.00
C SER A 240 8.43 13.47 5.53
N GLY A 241 9.25 12.61 4.92
CA GLY A 241 9.07 12.17 3.55
C GLY A 241 7.81 11.32 3.45
N SER A 242 6.73 11.89 2.92
CA SER A 242 5.59 11.12 2.43
C SER A 242 5.99 10.51 1.09
N ARG A 243 6.15 9.18 1.05
CA ARG A 243 6.13 8.46 -0.23
C ARG A 243 4.68 8.07 -0.50
N ALA A 244 4.19 8.33 -1.71
CA ALA A 244 2.88 7.86 -2.14
C ALA A 244 2.86 6.33 -2.00
N ALA A 245 2.03 5.82 -1.10
CA ALA A 245 1.78 4.40 -0.98
C ALA A 245 1.17 3.88 -2.29
N THR A 246 1.48 2.65 -2.67
CA THR A 246 0.83 2.02 -3.83
C THR A 246 -0.68 1.97 -3.58
N PHE A 247 -1.44 2.66 -4.43
CA PHE A 247 -2.89 2.73 -4.31
C PHE A 247 -3.52 1.33 -4.34
N LYS A 248 -4.45 1.09 -3.43
CA LYS A 248 -5.11 -0.20 -3.22
C LYS A 248 -6.62 -0.05 -3.20
N ILE A 249 -7.29 -0.87 -4.01
CA ILE A 249 -8.77 -0.96 -3.98
C ILE A 249 -9.15 -2.08 -3.02
N GLY A 250 -9.95 -1.74 -2.00
CA GLY A 250 -10.64 -2.70 -1.15
C GLY A 250 -11.95 -3.15 -1.80
N VAL A 251 -12.26 -4.44 -1.81
CA VAL A 251 -13.49 -5.00 -2.41
C VAL A 251 -14.31 -5.70 -1.35
N VAL A 252 -15.52 -5.20 -1.10
CA VAL A 252 -16.54 -5.87 -0.28
C VAL A 252 -17.20 -6.95 -1.13
N GLY A 253 -16.66 -8.15 -1.08
CA GLY A 253 -17.10 -9.29 -1.88
C GLY A 253 -18.13 -10.17 -1.16
N GLY A 254 -18.59 -11.20 -1.88
CA GLY A 254 -19.48 -12.23 -1.33
C GLY A 254 -20.97 -11.92 -1.42
N VAL A 255 -21.37 -10.79 -2.02
CA VAL A 255 -22.76 -10.32 -2.07
C VAL A 255 -23.36 -10.19 -3.49
N GLY A 256 -23.10 -11.07 -4.46
CA GLY A 256 -22.69 -12.47 -4.31
C GLY A 256 -21.24 -12.82 -4.72
N PRO A 257 -20.81 -14.08 -4.49
CA PRO A 257 -19.47 -14.56 -4.86
C PRO A 257 -19.14 -14.41 -6.35
N ALA A 258 -20.04 -14.86 -7.24
CA ALA A 258 -19.82 -14.81 -8.68
C ALA A 258 -19.68 -13.37 -9.21
N ALA A 259 -20.53 -12.45 -8.73
CA ALA A 259 -20.43 -11.03 -9.05
C ALA A 259 -19.11 -10.40 -8.57
N THR A 260 -18.56 -10.88 -7.45
CA THR A 260 -17.24 -10.42 -6.96
C THR A 260 -16.15 -10.85 -7.94
N VAL A 261 -16.12 -12.12 -8.36
CA VAL A 261 -15.13 -12.64 -9.31
C VAL A 261 -15.22 -11.92 -10.66
N ASP A 262 -16.44 -11.67 -11.14
CA ASP A 262 -16.67 -10.89 -12.36
C ASP A 262 -16.17 -9.45 -12.24
N PHE A 263 -16.37 -8.79 -11.10
CA PHE A 263 -15.78 -7.48 -10.83
C PHE A 263 -14.24 -7.51 -10.90
N LEU A 264 -13.60 -8.53 -10.30
CA LEU A 264 -12.14 -8.68 -10.37
C LEU A 264 -11.66 -8.88 -11.81
N ASN A 265 -12.36 -9.70 -12.60
CA ASN A 265 -12.08 -9.87 -14.01
C ASN A 265 -12.20 -8.55 -14.79
N LYS A 266 -13.23 -7.74 -14.49
CA LYS A 266 -13.41 -6.41 -15.10
C LYS A 266 -12.32 -5.43 -14.68
N ILE A 267 -11.81 -5.48 -13.45
CA ILE A 267 -10.64 -4.69 -13.06
C ILE A 267 -9.43 -5.07 -13.91
N VAL A 268 -9.11 -6.37 -14.00
CA VAL A 268 -7.97 -6.86 -14.78
C VAL A 268 -8.10 -6.45 -16.25
N ARG A 269 -9.26 -6.72 -16.86
CA ARG A 269 -9.55 -6.41 -18.27
C ARG A 269 -9.43 -4.92 -18.61
N ASN A 270 -9.89 -4.05 -17.70
CA ASN A 270 -9.90 -2.61 -17.93
C ASN A 270 -8.61 -1.91 -17.48
N THR A 271 -7.68 -2.61 -16.82
CA THR A 271 -6.40 -2.01 -16.40
C THR A 271 -5.42 -2.01 -17.57
N PRO A 272 -4.92 -0.85 -18.03
CA PRO A 272 -3.90 -0.79 -19.07
C PRO A 272 -2.55 -1.24 -18.50
N ALA A 273 -2.21 -2.51 -18.69
CA ALA A 273 -0.98 -3.11 -18.17
C ALA A 273 -0.30 -3.97 -19.24
N SER A 274 1.04 -3.90 -19.30
CA SER A 274 1.89 -4.72 -20.17
C SER A 274 2.57 -5.87 -19.42
N ARG A 275 2.53 -5.83 -18.09
CA ARG A 275 3.07 -6.83 -17.16
C ARG A 275 2.35 -6.78 -15.82
N ASP A 276 2.49 -7.84 -15.03
CA ASP A 276 1.79 -8.00 -13.75
C ASP A 276 1.93 -6.81 -12.79
N GLN A 277 3.13 -6.21 -12.69
CA GLN A 277 3.41 -5.13 -11.73
C GLN A 277 2.73 -3.79 -12.08
N GLU A 278 2.13 -3.68 -13.28
CA GLU A 278 1.36 -2.51 -13.70
C GLU A 278 -0.13 -2.64 -13.34
N HIS A 279 -0.57 -3.81 -12.85
CA HIS A 279 -1.94 -3.98 -12.38
C HIS A 279 -2.18 -3.29 -11.04
N VAL A 280 -3.43 -2.90 -10.81
CA VAL A 280 -3.86 -2.26 -9.56
C VAL A 280 -3.85 -3.27 -8.41
N LYS A 281 -3.32 -2.87 -7.26
CA LYS A 281 -3.31 -3.70 -6.04
C LYS A 281 -4.73 -3.83 -5.49
N LEU A 282 -5.17 -5.05 -5.23
CA LEU A 282 -6.50 -5.35 -4.69
C LEU A 282 -6.40 -6.00 -3.31
N LEU A 283 -7.33 -5.67 -2.42
CA LEU A 283 -7.63 -6.42 -1.21
C LEU A 283 -9.11 -6.81 -1.25
N VAL A 284 -9.39 -8.10 -1.19
CA VAL A 284 -10.75 -8.62 -1.36
C VAL A 284 -11.16 -9.34 -0.08
N GLU A 285 -12.22 -8.86 0.56
CA GLU A 285 -12.89 -9.59 1.64
C GLU A 285 -14.15 -10.23 1.04
N GLN A 286 -14.02 -11.48 0.61
CA GLN A 286 -15.14 -12.25 0.07
C GLN A 286 -15.94 -12.85 1.24
N ASN A 287 -17.03 -12.19 1.64
CA ASN A 287 -17.84 -12.55 2.81
C ASN A 287 -19.29 -12.91 2.43
N PRO A 288 -19.57 -14.16 2.03
CA PRO A 288 -20.93 -14.62 1.73
C PRO A 288 -21.86 -14.70 2.95
N GLN A 289 -21.33 -14.58 4.18
CA GLN A 289 -22.12 -14.60 5.41
C GLN A 289 -22.78 -13.25 5.72
N ILE A 290 -22.59 -12.21 4.88
CA ILE A 290 -23.37 -10.98 4.97
C ILE A 290 -24.85 -11.32 4.70
N PRO A 291 -25.78 -11.00 5.63
CA PRO A 291 -27.20 -11.27 5.47
C PRO A 291 -27.77 -10.79 4.13
N ASP A 292 -28.83 -11.45 3.65
CA ASP A 292 -29.43 -11.07 2.38
C ASP A 292 -30.05 -9.67 2.45
N ARG A 293 -29.64 -8.82 1.50
CA ARG A 293 -30.03 -7.41 1.46
C ARG A 293 -31.51 -7.27 1.07
N THR A 294 -32.00 -8.13 0.19
CA THR A 294 -33.39 -8.10 -0.27
C THR A 294 -34.32 -8.54 0.84
N GLU A 295 -34.05 -9.67 1.50
CA GLU A 295 -34.85 -10.17 2.63
C GLU A 295 -34.99 -9.15 3.76
N ASN A 296 -33.96 -8.34 4.02
CA ASN A 296 -34.04 -7.26 4.99
C ASN A 296 -34.85 -6.05 4.49
N LEU A 297 -34.65 -5.63 3.24
CA LEU A 297 -35.30 -4.43 2.69
C LEU A 297 -36.80 -4.60 2.43
N VAL A 298 -37.26 -5.81 2.09
CA VAL A 298 -38.67 -6.07 1.73
C VAL A 298 -39.35 -7.10 2.62
N GLY A 299 -38.64 -7.66 3.59
CA GLY A 299 -39.15 -8.71 4.48
C GLY A 299 -38.72 -8.49 5.93
N THR A 300 -38.50 -9.59 6.64
CA THR A 300 -38.06 -9.58 8.05
C THR A 300 -36.66 -10.16 8.22
N GLY A 301 -35.85 -10.14 7.15
CA GLY A 301 -34.48 -10.65 7.16
C GLY A 301 -33.56 -9.84 8.08
N ALA A 302 -32.46 -10.48 8.52
CA ALA A 302 -31.48 -9.85 9.38
C ALA A 302 -30.80 -8.63 8.73
N ASP A 303 -30.51 -7.59 9.52
CA ASP A 303 -29.89 -6.36 9.02
C ASP A 303 -28.42 -6.60 8.61
N PRO A 304 -28.03 -6.35 7.35
CA PRO A 304 -26.66 -6.57 6.88
C PRO A 304 -25.69 -5.43 7.25
N THR A 305 -26.16 -4.33 7.85
CA THR A 305 -25.37 -3.11 8.09
C THR A 305 -24.08 -3.38 8.85
N ILE A 306 -24.14 -4.15 9.95
CA ILE A 306 -22.96 -4.45 10.78
C ILE A 306 -21.97 -5.33 10.01
N SER A 307 -22.44 -6.34 9.29
CA SER A 307 -21.56 -7.22 8.50
C SER A 307 -20.88 -6.46 7.35
N LEU A 308 -21.61 -5.57 6.66
CA LEU A 308 -21.04 -4.69 5.64
C LEU A 308 -20.00 -3.74 6.23
N TYR A 309 -20.30 -3.10 7.36
CA TYR A 309 -19.37 -2.19 8.02
C TYR A 309 -18.11 -2.92 8.52
N ALA A 310 -18.26 -4.08 9.14
CA ALA A 310 -17.14 -4.89 9.61
C ALA A 310 -16.24 -5.31 8.44
N THR A 311 -16.82 -5.69 7.30
CA THR A 311 -16.05 -5.98 6.08
C THR A 311 -15.35 -4.72 5.56
N CYS A 312 -16.00 -3.54 5.53
CA CYS A 312 -15.34 -2.29 5.15
C CYS A 312 -14.17 -1.94 6.07
N LYS A 313 -14.34 -2.11 7.39
CA LYS A 313 -13.29 -1.88 8.39
C LYS A 313 -12.08 -2.79 8.20
N LYS A 314 -12.27 -4.07 7.89
CA LYS A 314 -11.16 -4.97 7.53
C LYS A 314 -10.38 -4.49 6.32
N LEU A 315 -11.07 -3.93 5.31
CA LEU A 315 -10.42 -3.40 4.11
C LEU A 315 -9.63 -2.12 4.42
N GLU A 316 -10.20 -1.23 5.23
CA GLU A 316 -9.53 -0.02 5.72
C GLU A 316 -8.30 -0.35 6.57
N ASP A 317 -8.43 -1.25 7.54
CA ASP A 317 -7.33 -1.72 8.39
C ASP A 317 -6.28 -2.51 7.56
N GLY A 318 -6.70 -3.05 6.41
CA GLY A 318 -5.85 -3.66 5.40
C GLY A 318 -5.24 -2.65 4.42
N ASP A 319 -5.24 -1.36 4.77
CA ASP A 319 -4.65 -0.26 4.01
C ASP A 319 -5.23 -0.11 2.59
N ALA A 320 -6.54 -0.28 2.42
CA ALA A 320 -7.21 0.16 1.19
C ALA A 320 -7.26 1.71 1.14
N ASP A 321 -7.29 2.27 -0.06
CA ASP A 321 -7.42 3.71 -0.28
C ASP A 321 -8.87 4.09 -0.68
N VAL A 322 -9.57 3.16 -1.32
CA VAL A 322 -11.00 3.26 -1.65
C VAL A 322 -11.66 1.89 -1.50
N ILE A 323 -12.98 1.89 -1.30
CA ILE A 323 -13.77 0.66 -1.21
C ILE A 323 -14.74 0.55 -2.40
N ALA A 324 -14.75 -0.61 -3.05
CA ALA A 324 -15.71 -0.99 -4.07
C ALA A 324 -16.66 -2.06 -3.53
N ILE A 325 -17.95 -1.92 -3.82
CA ILE A 325 -18.99 -2.90 -3.45
C ILE A 325 -19.67 -3.38 -4.74
N PRO A 326 -19.31 -4.52 -5.33
CA PRO A 326 -19.98 -5.07 -6.52
C PRO A 326 -21.35 -5.69 -6.18
N CYS A 327 -22.27 -4.87 -5.63
CA CYS A 327 -23.65 -5.24 -5.31
C CYS A 327 -24.53 -3.99 -5.25
N ASN A 328 -25.48 -3.85 -6.18
CA ASN A 328 -26.41 -2.71 -6.19
C ASN A 328 -27.26 -2.63 -4.92
N THR A 329 -27.85 -3.74 -4.49
CA THR A 329 -28.73 -3.78 -3.30
C THR A 329 -28.00 -3.36 -2.02
N ALA A 330 -26.70 -3.64 -1.90
CA ALA A 330 -25.90 -3.24 -0.74
C ALA A 330 -25.74 -1.72 -0.61
N HIS A 331 -25.90 -0.96 -1.70
CA HIS A 331 -25.78 0.50 -1.67
C HIS A 331 -26.92 1.20 -0.93
N ALA A 332 -28.03 0.51 -0.64
CA ALA A 332 -29.08 1.00 0.26
C ALA A 332 -28.57 1.27 1.69
N PHE A 333 -27.45 0.65 2.07
CA PHE A 333 -26.87 0.74 3.41
C PHE A 333 -25.64 1.65 3.46
N VAL A 334 -25.11 2.12 2.32
CA VAL A 334 -23.85 2.88 2.26
C VAL A 334 -23.93 4.21 3.02
N GLU A 335 -25.06 4.93 2.94
CA GLU A 335 -25.26 6.19 3.67
C GLU A 335 -25.15 6.00 5.19
N ARG A 336 -25.45 4.80 5.72
CA ARG A 336 -25.36 4.46 7.14
C ARG A 336 -23.93 4.15 7.59
N ILE A 337 -23.08 3.74 6.66
CA ILE A 337 -21.74 3.18 6.92
C ILE A 337 -20.64 4.20 6.63
N GLN A 338 -20.73 4.92 5.51
CA GLN A 338 -19.69 5.85 5.03
C GLN A 338 -19.20 6.86 6.10
N PRO A 339 -20.06 7.47 6.94
CA PRO A 339 -19.61 8.44 7.94
C PRO A 339 -18.65 7.87 9.00
N TYR A 340 -18.57 6.54 9.14
CA TYR A 340 -17.73 5.86 10.13
C TYR A 340 -16.46 5.25 9.52
N LEU A 341 -16.18 5.53 8.25
CA LEU A 341 -14.98 5.11 7.54
C LEU A 341 -14.08 6.32 7.28
N GLY A 342 -12.77 6.15 7.44
CA GLY A 342 -11.73 7.10 7.06
C GLY A 342 -11.38 7.07 5.57
N ILE A 343 -11.83 6.05 4.82
CA ILE A 343 -11.68 5.95 3.36
C ILE A 343 -13.05 5.95 2.63
N PRO A 344 -13.12 6.47 1.39
CA PRO A 344 -14.38 6.57 0.66
C PRO A 344 -14.79 5.24 0.01
N ILE A 345 -16.10 5.00 -0.01
CA ILE A 345 -16.75 3.97 -0.82
C ILE A 345 -17.10 4.59 -2.18
N VAL A 346 -16.63 3.97 -3.27
CA VAL A 346 -17.04 4.31 -4.63
C VAL A 346 -18.46 3.80 -4.83
N ASN A 347 -19.44 4.70 -4.72
CA ASN A 347 -20.85 4.34 -4.81
C ASN A 347 -21.22 3.97 -6.27
N MET A 348 -21.50 2.68 -6.51
CA MET A 348 -21.84 2.11 -7.82
C MET A 348 -23.01 2.83 -8.49
N LEU A 349 -24.03 3.23 -7.72
CA LEU A 349 -25.21 3.89 -8.26
C LEU A 349 -24.85 5.28 -8.79
N THR A 350 -24.13 6.06 -7.98
CA THR A 350 -23.69 7.41 -8.36
C THR A 350 -22.82 7.39 -9.60
N VAL A 351 -21.82 6.50 -9.67
CA VAL A 351 -20.91 6.42 -10.83
C VAL A 351 -21.61 5.90 -12.08
N THR A 352 -22.60 5.00 -11.93
CA THR A 352 -23.42 4.53 -13.06
C THR A 352 -24.28 5.67 -13.62
N VAL A 353 -24.92 6.46 -12.76
CA VAL A 353 -25.75 7.59 -13.21
C VAL A 353 -24.90 8.68 -13.86
N ALA A 354 -23.71 8.97 -13.32
CA ALA A 354 -22.76 9.88 -13.94
C ALA A 354 -22.37 9.39 -15.35
N TYR A 355 -22.02 8.11 -15.48
CA TYR A 355 -21.71 7.49 -16.76
C TYR A 355 -22.86 7.60 -17.78
N LEU A 356 -24.10 7.36 -17.35
CA LEU A 356 -25.29 7.55 -18.19
C LEU A 356 -25.43 8.98 -18.69
N ARG A 357 -25.14 9.97 -17.84
CA ARG A 357 -25.23 11.38 -18.20
C ARG A 357 -24.15 11.79 -19.20
N ASP A 358 -22.94 11.28 -19.03
CA ASP A 358 -21.82 11.57 -19.91
C ASP A 358 -21.99 10.90 -21.29
N THR A 359 -22.46 9.65 -21.32
CA THR A 359 -22.55 8.86 -22.56
C THR A 359 -23.88 9.03 -23.29
N CYS A 360 -24.96 9.37 -22.58
CA CYS A 360 -26.31 9.52 -23.12
C CYS A 360 -26.96 10.84 -22.62
N PRO A 361 -26.45 12.02 -23.03
CA PRO A 361 -26.90 13.31 -22.47
C PRO A 361 -28.37 13.63 -22.75
N SER A 362 -28.93 13.13 -23.85
CA SER A 362 -30.35 13.28 -24.22
C SER A 362 -31.28 12.31 -23.48
N LEU A 363 -30.74 11.35 -22.72
CA LEU A 363 -31.54 10.34 -22.02
C LEU A 363 -32.48 10.98 -21.00
N ARG A 364 -33.70 10.45 -20.93
CA ARG A 364 -34.76 10.87 -19.99
C ARG A 364 -35.30 9.72 -19.17
N ARG A 365 -35.47 8.55 -19.79
CA ARG A 365 -36.00 7.33 -19.18
C ARG A 365 -34.96 6.23 -19.22
N VAL A 366 -34.83 5.48 -18.14
CA VAL A 366 -33.85 4.40 -17.99
C VAL A 366 -34.55 3.15 -17.45
N GLY A 367 -34.43 2.04 -18.17
CA GLY A 367 -34.88 0.75 -17.68
C GLY A 367 -33.97 0.27 -16.56
N VAL A 368 -34.51 -0.29 -15.49
CA VAL A 368 -33.70 -0.88 -14.41
C VAL A 368 -34.16 -2.31 -14.15
N LEU A 369 -33.29 -3.27 -14.44
CA LEU A 369 -33.46 -4.67 -14.07
C LEU A 369 -32.66 -4.95 -12.81
N ALA A 370 -33.34 -5.13 -11.69
CA ALA A 370 -32.68 -5.31 -10.40
C ALA A 370 -33.50 -6.24 -9.49
N THR A 371 -32.92 -6.61 -8.33
CA THR A 371 -33.68 -7.36 -7.32
C THR A 371 -34.86 -6.53 -6.82
N SER A 372 -35.92 -7.19 -6.35
CA SER A 372 -37.07 -6.50 -5.74
C SER A 372 -36.66 -5.63 -4.56
N GLY A 373 -35.61 -6.01 -3.81
CA GLY A 373 -35.05 -5.16 -2.75
C GLY A 373 -34.41 -3.88 -3.27
N THR A 374 -33.73 -3.94 -4.42
CA THR A 374 -33.17 -2.74 -5.07
C THR A 374 -34.27 -1.81 -5.58
N ILE A 375 -35.32 -2.37 -6.20
CA ILE A 375 -36.46 -1.59 -6.69
C ILE A 375 -37.23 -0.96 -5.51
N ALA A 376 -37.57 -1.76 -4.49
CA ALA A 376 -38.35 -1.31 -3.34
C ALA A 376 -37.62 -0.30 -2.44
N SER A 377 -36.30 -0.42 -2.30
CA SER A 377 -35.51 0.58 -1.56
C SER A 377 -35.43 1.94 -2.26
N GLY A 378 -35.78 2.02 -3.55
CA GLY A 378 -35.76 3.26 -4.32
C GLY A 378 -34.36 3.83 -4.57
N VAL A 379 -33.30 3.05 -4.34
CA VAL A 379 -31.92 3.57 -4.43
C VAL A 379 -31.54 4.02 -5.85
N TYR A 380 -31.91 3.26 -6.87
CA TYR A 380 -31.75 3.67 -8.26
C TYR A 380 -32.69 4.82 -8.63
N GLN A 381 -33.93 4.79 -8.16
CA GLN A 381 -34.90 5.85 -8.40
C GLN A 381 -34.37 7.20 -7.88
N LYS A 382 -33.87 7.23 -6.64
CA LYS A 382 -33.24 8.41 -6.02
C LYS A 382 -32.01 8.85 -6.80
N ALA A 383 -31.11 7.93 -7.14
CA ALA A 383 -29.88 8.24 -7.85
C ALA A 383 -30.15 8.81 -9.25
N LEU A 384 -31.02 8.18 -10.03
CA LEU A 384 -31.43 8.62 -11.37
C LEU A 384 -32.15 9.97 -11.31
N ALA A 385 -33.12 10.13 -10.40
CA ALA A 385 -33.88 11.37 -10.25
C ALA A 385 -32.98 12.56 -9.86
N SER A 386 -31.93 12.34 -9.08
CA SER A 386 -30.95 13.38 -8.72
C SER A 386 -30.27 14.02 -9.93
N GLN A 387 -30.24 13.31 -11.07
CA GLN A 387 -29.72 13.79 -12.33
C GLN A 387 -30.83 14.07 -13.34
N GLY A 388 -32.11 14.03 -12.98
CA GLY A 388 -33.25 14.24 -13.88
C GLY A 388 -33.56 13.08 -14.83
N LEU A 389 -33.20 11.84 -14.45
CA LEU A 389 -33.57 10.61 -15.15
C LEU A 389 -34.75 9.94 -14.44
N GLU A 390 -35.68 9.42 -15.21
CA GLU A 390 -36.82 8.64 -14.74
C GLU A 390 -36.50 7.14 -14.81
N GLN A 391 -36.73 6.42 -13.70
CA GLN A 391 -36.61 4.96 -13.66
C GLN A 391 -37.87 4.31 -14.24
N VAL A 392 -37.68 3.34 -15.13
CA VAL A 392 -38.71 2.42 -15.62
C VAL A 392 -38.33 1.01 -15.15
N ALA A 393 -39.20 0.35 -14.39
CA ALA A 393 -38.97 -1.01 -13.90
C ALA A 393 -39.97 -1.98 -14.55
N PRO A 394 -39.65 -3.30 -14.63
CA PRO A 394 -40.60 -4.28 -15.13
C PRO A 394 -41.90 -4.33 -14.33
N VAL A 395 -43.00 -4.64 -15.00
CA VAL A 395 -44.28 -4.94 -14.35
C VAL A 395 -44.14 -6.13 -13.38
N PRO A 396 -45.01 -6.28 -12.36
CA PRO A 396 -44.83 -7.27 -11.30
C PRO A 396 -44.59 -8.72 -11.77
N ALA A 397 -45.28 -9.16 -12.84
CA ALA A 397 -45.10 -10.51 -13.39
C ALA A 397 -43.69 -10.73 -13.99
N LEU A 398 -43.13 -9.72 -14.67
CA LEU A 398 -41.78 -9.78 -15.21
C LEU A 398 -40.73 -9.57 -14.12
N GLN A 399 -41.02 -8.73 -13.12
CA GLN A 399 -40.15 -8.59 -11.95
C GLN A 399 -40.00 -9.91 -11.17
N ALA A 400 -41.06 -10.73 -11.11
CA ALA A 400 -40.98 -12.08 -10.53
C ALA A 400 -40.05 -13.00 -11.34
N ARG A 401 -40.10 -12.94 -12.67
CA ARG A 401 -39.17 -13.68 -13.56
C ARG A 401 -37.73 -13.21 -13.39
N VAL A 402 -37.49 -11.90 -13.26
CA VAL A 402 -36.16 -11.36 -12.95
C VAL A 402 -35.65 -11.90 -11.61
N MET A 403 -36.50 -11.98 -10.58
CA MET A 403 -36.12 -12.57 -9.30
C MET A 403 -35.81 -14.07 -9.41
N GLU A 404 -36.60 -14.84 -10.19
CA GLU A 404 -36.33 -16.26 -10.44
C GLU A 404 -35.02 -16.46 -11.21
N ALA A 405 -34.75 -15.64 -12.23
CA ALA A 405 -33.47 -15.66 -12.94
C ALA A 405 -32.27 -15.39 -12.03
N ILE A 406 -32.44 -14.57 -10.98
CA ILE A 406 -31.38 -14.23 -10.03
C ILE A 406 -31.23 -15.29 -8.93
N TYR A 407 -32.32 -15.64 -8.23
CA TYR A 407 -32.33 -16.43 -6.99
C TYR A 407 -32.93 -17.83 -7.13
N GLY A 408 -33.63 -18.10 -8.24
CA GLY A 408 -34.33 -19.34 -8.48
C GLY A 408 -33.44 -20.58 -8.46
N GLN A 409 -34.07 -21.75 -8.46
CA GLN A 409 -33.35 -23.03 -8.46
C GLN A 409 -32.38 -23.15 -9.65
N TYR A 410 -32.74 -22.56 -10.79
CA TYR A 410 -31.93 -22.47 -12.01
C TYR A 410 -31.44 -21.04 -12.27
N GLY A 411 -31.32 -20.24 -11.21
CA GLY A 411 -30.87 -18.86 -11.27
C GLY A 411 -29.35 -18.72 -11.24
N VAL A 412 -28.88 -17.53 -11.56
CA VAL A 412 -27.45 -17.22 -11.65
C VAL A 412 -26.72 -17.30 -10.32
N LYS A 413 -27.37 -17.01 -9.18
CA LYS A 413 -26.76 -17.22 -7.85
C LYS A 413 -26.57 -18.71 -7.52
N ALA A 414 -27.34 -19.60 -8.16
CA ALA A 414 -27.18 -21.05 -8.05
C ALA A 414 -26.14 -21.62 -9.04
N GLY A 415 -25.52 -20.76 -9.87
CA GLY A 415 -24.45 -21.13 -10.80
C GLY A 415 -24.89 -21.36 -12.24
N PHE A 416 -26.15 -21.07 -12.58
CA PHE A 416 -26.66 -21.21 -13.94
C PHE A 416 -26.50 -19.91 -14.73
N THR A 417 -25.80 -19.96 -15.86
CA THR A 417 -25.57 -18.78 -16.71
C THR A 417 -26.23 -18.85 -18.09
N THR A 418 -27.02 -19.90 -18.34
CA THR A 418 -27.74 -20.14 -19.60
C THR A 418 -29.09 -20.81 -19.31
N GLY A 419 -30.01 -20.77 -20.28
CA GLY A 419 -31.32 -21.42 -20.18
C GLY A 419 -32.39 -20.48 -19.60
N GLN A 420 -33.26 -20.99 -18.73
CA GLN A 420 -34.45 -20.25 -18.27
C GLN A 420 -34.12 -18.88 -17.65
N CYS A 421 -33.03 -18.78 -16.90
CA CYS A 421 -32.61 -17.51 -16.31
C CYS A 421 -32.25 -16.46 -17.37
N GLU A 422 -31.62 -16.86 -18.47
CA GLU A 422 -31.32 -15.95 -19.60
C GLU A 422 -32.60 -15.54 -20.34
N GLU A 423 -33.49 -16.50 -20.62
CA GLU A 423 -34.78 -16.26 -21.27
C GLU A 423 -35.69 -15.32 -20.46
N ASP A 424 -35.68 -15.45 -19.14
CA ASP A 424 -36.43 -14.61 -18.21
C ASP A 424 -35.94 -13.16 -18.21
N ILE A 425 -34.63 -12.95 -18.26
CA ILE A 425 -34.06 -11.61 -18.37
C ILE A 425 -34.31 -11.03 -19.77
N GLY A 426 -34.16 -11.82 -20.83
CA GLY A 426 -34.47 -11.40 -22.20
C GLY A 426 -35.91 -10.89 -22.33
N ALA A 427 -36.88 -11.63 -21.79
CA ALA A 427 -38.27 -11.21 -21.82
C ALA A 427 -38.53 -9.90 -21.03
N ALA A 428 -37.82 -9.67 -19.93
CA ALA A 428 -37.92 -8.42 -19.19
C ALA A 428 -37.30 -7.24 -19.98
N ILE A 429 -36.19 -7.47 -20.69
CA ILE A 429 -35.57 -6.48 -21.59
C ILE A 429 -36.52 -6.14 -22.74
N ASP A 430 -37.07 -7.14 -23.42
CA ASP A 430 -37.99 -6.95 -24.55
C ASP A 430 -39.21 -6.10 -24.16
N ALA A 431 -39.76 -6.34 -22.96
CA ALA A 431 -40.88 -5.56 -22.44
C ALA A 431 -40.50 -4.10 -22.15
N LEU A 432 -39.33 -3.85 -21.56
CA LEU A 432 -38.84 -2.48 -21.34
C LEU A 432 -38.63 -1.74 -22.67
N ILE A 433 -38.13 -2.43 -23.70
CA ILE A 433 -37.97 -1.89 -25.05
C ILE A 433 -39.32 -1.55 -25.66
N ALA A 434 -40.32 -2.44 -25.50
CA ALA A 434 -41.69 -2.20 -25.96
C ALA A 434 -42.34 -0.97 -25.29
N ASP A 435 -41.97 -0.67 -24.03
CA ASP A 435 -42.36 0.56 -23.33
C ASP A 435 -41.59 1.81 -23.77
N GLY A 436 -40.70 1.71 -24.76
CA GLY A 436 -39.94 2.81 -25.33
C GLY A 436 -38.64 3.14 -24.57
N VAL A 437 -38.10 2.18 -23.81
CA VAL A 437 -36.80 2.32 -23.16
C VAL A 437 -35.67 1.96 -24.13
N SER A 438 -34.74 2.89 -24.36
CA SER A 438 -33.57 2.67 -25.22
C SER A 438 -32.27 2.35 -24.47
N VAL A 439 -32.25 2.53 -23.14
CA VAL A 439 -31.08 2.24 -22.29
C VAL A 439 -31.56 1.53 -21.03
N ILE A 440 -30.97 0.37 -20.73
CA ILE A 440 -31.36 -0.49 -19.61
C ILE A 440 -30.13 -0.75 -18.73
N VAL A 441 -30.24 -0.44 -17.44
CA VAL A 441 -29.24 -0.75 -16.44
C VAL A 441 -29.47 -2.16 -15.89
N LEU A 442 -28.42 -2.97 -15.95
CA LEU A 442 -28.34 -4.28 -15.31
C LEU A 442 -28.07 -4.10 -13.80
N GLY A 443 -29.07 -3.59 -13.10
CA GLY A 443 -29.07 -3.20 -11.68
C GLY A 443 -28.99 -4.36 -10.67
N CYS A 444 -28.63 -5.57 -11.10
CA CYS A 444 -28.15 -6.66 -10.25
C CYS A 444 -26.85 -7.18 -10.88
N THR A 445 -25.80 -7.27 -10.07
CA THR A 445 -24.43 -7.56 -10.54
C THR A 445 -24.24 -8.99 -11.03
N GLU A 446 -25.22 -9.86 -10.84
CA GLU A 446 -25.27 -11.17 -11.47
C GLU A 446 -25.86 -11.15 -12.90
N LEU A 447 -26.62 -10.12 -13.29
CA LEU A 447 -27.21 -10.05 -14.64
C LEU A 447 -26.18 -9.93 -15.78
N PRO A 448 -25.06 -9.19 -15.63
CA PRO A 448 -24.00 -9.18 -16.64
C PRO A 448 -23.34 -10.54 -16.92
N LEU A 449 -23.53 -11.54 -16.04
CA LEU A 449 -23.09 -12.91 -16.26
C LEU A 449 -23.98 -13.68 -17.24
N LEU A 450 -25.24 -13.26 -17.38
CA LEU A 450 -26.21 -13.83 -18.33
C LEU A 450 -26.13 -13.09 -19.66
N LEU A 451 -26.21 -11.77 -19.61
CA LEU A 451 -26.21 -10.90 -20.79
C LEU A 451 -25.17 -9.80 -20.60
N PRO A 452 -24.07 -9.79 -21.37
CA PRO A 452 -23.05 -8.76 -21.24
C PRO A 452 -23.61 -7.38 -21.61
N GLY A 453 -23.01 -6.32 -21.06
CA GLY A 453 -23.31 -4.94 -21.49
C GLY A 453 -23.01 -4.71 -22.96
N GLY A 454 -23.72 -3.77 -23.59
CA GLY A 454 -23.60 -3.48 -25.02
C GLY A 454 -24.95 -3.34 -25.73
N GLU A 455 -24.94 -3.44 -27.07
CA GLU A 455 -26.17 -3.42 -27.85
C GLU A 455 -26.93 -4.74 -27.69
N TYR A 456 -28.21 -4.65 -27.34
CA TYR A 456 -29.15 -5.76 -27.33
C TYR A 456 -30.15 -5.57 -28.46
N VAL A 457 -30.37 -6.62 -29.26
CA VAL A 457 -31.29 -6.62 -30.39
C VAL A 457 -32.36 -7.67 -30.13
N THR A 458 -33.60 -7.21 -30.01
CA THR A 458 -34.77 -8.07 -29.88
C THR A 458 -35.01 -8.87 -31.17
N PRO A 459 -35.75 -9.99 -31.14
CA PRO A 459 -36.09 -10.75 -32.35
C PRO A 459 -36.84 -9.94 -33.42
N ASN A 460 -37.56 -8.88 -33.02
CA ASN A 460 -38.28 -8.00 -33.94
C ASN A 460 -37.42 -6.84 -34.50
N GLY A 461 -36.13 -6.80 -34.17
CA GLY A 461 -35.18 -5.80 -34.65
C GLY A 461 -35.09 -4.51 -33.83
N SER A 462 -35.93 -4.35 -32.79
CA SER A 462 -35.81 -3.25 -31.82
C SER A 462 -34.52 -3.36 -31.02
N ARG A 463 -33.99 -2.24 -30.54
CA ARG A 463 -32.66 -2.15 -29.92
C ARG A 463 -32.66 -1.38 -28.61
N ALA A 464 -31.80 -1.80 -27.68
CA ALA A 464 -31.45 -1.03 -26.51
C ALA A 464 -29.97 -1.21 -26.16
N THR A 465 -29.42 -0.25 -25.41
CA THR A 465 -28.09 -0.38 -24.82
C THR A 465 -28.20 -0.89 -23.39
N LEU A 466 -27.58 -2.03 -23.11
CA LEU A 466 -27.43 -2.59 -21.77
C LEU A 466 -26.21 -1.99 -21.10
N ILE A 467 -26.42 -1.41 -19.92
CA ILE A 467 -25.39 -0.80 -19.09
C ILE A 467 -25.08 -1.74 -17.94
N ASP A 468 -23.80 -2.02 -17.78
CA ASP A 468 -23.26 -2.88 -16.73
C ASP A 468 -22.63 -2.02 -15.62
N PRO A 469 -23.31 -1.84 -14.47
CA PRO A 469 -22.79 -1.07 -13.34
C PRO A 469 -21.47 -1.61 -12.78
N THR A 470 -21.22 -2.91 -12.91
CA THR A 470 -19.98 -3.53 -12.44
C THR A 470 -18.79 -3.09 -13.30
N ASP A 471 -18.95 -2.97 -14.62
CA ASP A 471 -17.90 -2.46 -15.52
C ASP A 471 -17.65 -0.97 -15.28
N VAL A 472 -18.70 -0.17 -15.07
CA VAL A 472 -18.57 1.26 -14.74
C VAL A 472 -17.86 1.46 -13.39
N LEU A 473 -18.23 0.68 -12.37
CA LEU A 473 -17.55 0.71 -11.07
C LEU A 473 -16.07 0.35 -11.23
N ALA A 474 -15.75 -0.72 -11.97
CA ALA A 474 -14.38 -1.16 -12.18
C ALA A 474 -13.52 -0.08 -12.85
N ARG A 475 -14.01 0.52 -13.94
CA ARG A 475 -13.33 1.64 -14.62
C ARG A 475 -13.12 2.83 -13.71
N THR A 476 -14.10 3.15 -12.88
CA THR A 476 -14.01 4.29 -11.94
C THR A 476 -12.96 4.03 -10.86
N CYS A 477 -12.90 2.82 -10.30
CA CYS A 477 -11.87 2.45 -9.33
C CYS A 477 -10.45 2.49 -9.96
N ILE A 478 -10.31 2.06 -11.21
CA ILE A 478 -9.03 2.17 -11.95
C ILE A 478 -8.66 3.63 -12.16
N ALA A 479 -9.60 4.48 -12.56
CA ALA A 479 -9.35 5.92 -12.74
C ALA A 479 -8.86 6.58 -11.43
N HIS A 480 -9.43 6.21 -10.28
CA HIS A 480 -8.92 6.66 -8.98
C HIS A 480 -7.49 6.18 -8.71
N ALA A 481 -7.18 4.92 -9.01
CA ALA A 481 -5.84 4.36 -8.84
C ALA A 481 -4.80 5.04 -9.73
N THR A 482 -5.14 5.31 -10.99
CA THR A 482 -4.25 6.00 -11.93
C THR A 482 -4.03 7.47 -11.54
N ALA A 483 -5.08 8.16 -11.08
CA ALA A 483 -4.97 9.56 -10.64
C ALA A 483 -4.13 9.72 -9.36
N ALA A 484 -4.05 8.69 -8.51
CA ALA A 484 -3.21 8.70 -7.31
C ALA A 484 -1.74 8.32 -7.58
N GLY A 485 -1.46 7.68 -8.72
CA GLY A 485 -0.12 7.23 -9.11
C GLY A 485 0.65 8.19 -10.03
N GLY A 486 0.02 9.25 -10.53
CA GLY A 486 0.65 10.34 -11.28
C GLY A 486 0.85 11.57 -10.40
#